data_AF-A0A5B0BRV0-F1
#
_entry.id   AF-A0A5B0BRV0-F1
#
_cell.length_a   1.000
_cell.length_b   1.000
_cell.length_c   1.000
_cell.angle_alpha   90.00
_cell.angle_beta   90.00
_cell.angle_gamma   90.00
#
_symmetry.space_group_name_H-M   'P 1'
#
loop_
_entity.id
_entity.type
_entity.pdbx_description
1 polymer ?
#
loop_
_entity_poly.entity_id
_entity_poly.type
_entity_poly.pdbx_seq_one_letter_code
_entity_poly.pdbx_strand_id
1 'polypeptide(L)'
;MLLNGHEEDGYYSFLMQYTGLEDKNGVEIYEGDIIYLGLDEPPMVIKYECNKGRFIFEDTHYEMEWKIDDLHLDDLEVVGNIYENPDLV
;
A
#
# COMPACT_ATOMS: atom_id res chain seq x y z
N MET A 1 10.27 7.09 -30.03
CA MET A 1 10.09 5.79 -29.34
C MET A 1 11.47 5.37 -28.87
N LEU A 2 11.80 5.65 -27.61
CA LEU A 2 12.97 5.06 -26.95
C LEU A 2 12.42 4.38 -25.70
N LEU A 3 12.36 3.06 -25.80
CA LEU A 3 12.26 2.13 -24.70
C LEU A 3 13.56 2.26 -23.90
N ASN A 4 13.45 2.44 -22.59
CA ASN A 4 14.30 1.84 -21.57
C ASN A 4 13.63 2.14 -20.24
N GLY A 5 12.88 1.16 -19.76
CA GLY A 5 12.38 1.16 -18.38
C GLY A 5 13.56 1.29 -17.44
N HIS A 6 13.39 2.14 -16.44
CA HIS A 6 14.35 2.28 -15.36
C HIS A 6 14.55 0.90 -14.72
N GLU A 7 15.75 0.32 -14.84
CA GLU A 7 16.24 -0.63 -13.86
C GLU A 7 16.39 0.17 -12.56
N GLU A 8 15.47 -0.03 -11.62
CA GLU A 8 15.51 0.57 -10.29
C GLU A 8 16.65 -0.08 -9.49
N ASP A 9 17.81 0.59 -9.50
CA ASP A 9 18.96 0.19 -8.68
C ASP A 9 18.56 0.14 -7.20
N GLY A 10 18.88 -0.98 -6.54
CA GLY A 10 18.49 -1.36 -5.17
C GLY A 10 18.95 -0.44 -4.02
N TYR A 11 19.40 0.78 -4.31
CA TYR A 11 19.56 1.86 -3.32
C TYR A 11 18.25 2.60 -3.04
N TYR A 12 17.28 2.55 -3.98
CA TYR A 12 15.90 2.99 -3.76
C TYR A 12 15.09 2.03 -2.87
N SER A 13 15.63 0.87 -2.49
CA SER A 13 14.89 -0.20 -1.81
C SER A 13 14.38 0.12 -0.40
N PHE A 14 14.62 1.33 0.12
CA PHE A 14 14.16 1.78 1.44
C PHE A 14 13.36 3.08 1.40
N LEU A 15 13.21 3.73 0.25
CA LEU A 15 12.37 4.91 0.11
C LEU A 15 10.97 4.45 -0.29
N MET A 16 10.04 4.51 0.65
CA MET A 16 8.61 4.24 0.40
C MET A 16 7.94 5.51 -0.11
N GLN A 17 7.07 5.38 -1.11
CA GLN A 17 6.35 6.52 -1.67
C GLN A 17 5.16 6.90 -0.79
N TYR A 18 5.06 8.18 -0.39
CA TYR A 18 3.86 8.72 0.25
C TYR A 18 2.67 8.72 -0.72
N THR A 19 1.52 8.24 -0.27
CA THR A 19 0.31 8.17 -1.10
C THR A 19 -0.39 9.52 -1.29
N GLY A 20 -0.12 10.48 -0.40
CA GLY A 20 -0.88 11.74 -0.34
C GLY A 20 -2.12 11.67 0.56
N LEU A 21 -2.31 10.57 1.30
CA LEU A 21 -3.47 10.29 2.13
C LEU A 21 -3.08 10.03 3.58
N GLU A 22 -4.02 10.30 4.49
CA GLU A 22 -3.93 9.97 5.91
C GLU A 22 -5.06 8.99 6.28
N ASP A 23 -4.80 8.13 7.24
CA ASP A 23 -5.80 7.22 7.81
C ASP A 23 -6.75 7.94 8.80
N LYS A 24 -7.70 7.22 9.40
CA LYS A 24 -8.68 7.82 10.34
C LYS A 24 -8.06 8.47 11.59
N ASN A 25 -6.82 8.12 11.92
CA ASN A 25 -6.07 8.64 13.06
C ASN A 25 -5.12 9.78 12.67
N GLY A 26 -5.10 10.20 11.39
CA GLY A 26 -4.19 11.22 10.86
C GLY A 26 -2.78 10.70 10.60
N VAL A 27 -2.60 9.39 10.45
CA VAL A 27 -1.32 8.77 10.09
C VAL A 27 -1.18 8.78 8.58
N GLU A 28 -0.11 9.40 8.06
CA GLU A 28 0.23 9.38 6.64
C GLU A 28 0.42 7.94 6.14
N ILE A 29 -0.17 7.63 4.98
CA ILE A 29 -0.11 6.29 4.37
C ILE A 29 0.97 6.24 3.30
N TYR A 30 1.84 5.24 3.38
CA TYR A 30 2.97 5.01 2.49
C TYR A 30 2.86 3.65 1.77
N GLU A 31 3.61 3.50 0.69
CA GLU A 31 3.84 2.19 0.07
C GLU A 31 4.43 1.19 1.09
N GLY A 32 3.89 -0.02 1.12
CA GLY A 32 4.31 -1.08 2.05
C GLY A 32 3.60 -1.05 3.42
N ASP A 33 2.76 -0.04 3.68
CA ASP A 33 1.92 -0.04 4.88
C ASP A 33 0.88 -1.16 4.83
N ILE A 34 0.56 -1.67 6.02
CA ILE A 34 -0.46 -2.68 6.27
C ILE A 34 -1.65 -1.98 6.93
N ILE A 35 -2.82 -2.15 6.33
CA ILE A 35 -4.06 -1.50 6.76
C ILE A 35 -5.14 -2.51 7.14
N TYR A 36 -6.00 -2.13 8.09
CA TYR A 36 -7.24 -2.81 8.42
C TYR A 36 -8.46 -1.94 8.10
N LEU A 37 -9.53 -2.57 7.62
CA LEU A 37 -10.83 -1.96 7.29
C LEU A 37 -11.90 -2.06 8.39
N GLY A 38 -11.51 -2.39 9.63
CA GLY A 38 -12.41 -2.35 10.79
C GLY A 38 -13.51 -3.42 10.86
N LEU A 39 -13.48 -4.44 10.01
CA LEU A 39 -14.35 -5.62 10.04
C LEU A 39 -13.46 -6.87 9.92
N ASP A 40 -13.99 -8.09 10.07
CA ASP A 40 -13.25 -9.38 10.04
C ASP A 40 -12.49 -9.68 8.71
N GLU A 41 -12.16 -8.65 7.94
CA GLU A 41 -11.36 -8.65 6.72
C GLU A 41 -9.87 -8.86 7.02
N PRO A 42 -9.13 -9.51 6.10
CA PRO A 42 -7.70 -9.68 6.22
C PRO A 42 -6.95 -8.34 6.13
N PRO A 43 -5.73 -8.27 6.68
CA PRO A 43 -4.84 -7.13 6.47
C PRO A 43 -4.47 -7.00 4.98
N MET A 44 -4.44 -5.76 4.50
CA MET A 44 -4.06 -5.45 3.11
C MET A 44 -2.80 -4.61 3.08
N VAL A 45 -2.02 -4.74 2.01
CA VAL A 45 -0.77 -4.01 1.80
C VAL A 45 -0.95 -2.91 0.75
N ILE A 46 -0.40 -1.72 1.00
CA ILE A 46 -0.33 -0.64 0.02
C ILE A 46 0.75 -0.94 -1.01
N LYS A 47 0.39 -0.93 -2.30
CA LYS A 47 1.34 -1.11 -3.42
C LYS A 47 1.18 -0.02 -4.47
N TYR A 48 2.29 0.35 -5.11
CA TYR A 48 2.27 1.20 -6.29
C TYR A 48 2.25 0.36 -7.57
N GLU A 49 1.15 0.44 -8.32
CA GLU A 49 1.02 -0.21 -9.62
C GLU A 49 1.62 0.68 -10.73
N CYS A 50 2.92 0.54 -10.97
CA CYS A 50 3.68 1.41 -11.88
C CYS A 50 3.10 1.45 -13.31
N ASN A 51 2.55 0.35 -13.81
CA ASN A 51 1.95 0.26 -15.15
C ASN A 51 0.70 1.13 -15.31
N LYS A 52 -0.01 1.40 -14.21
CA LYS A 52 -1.24 2.23 -14.19
C LYS A 52 -1.06 3.57 -13.47
N GLY A 53 0.10 3.78 -12.82
CA GLY A 53 0.44 5.02 -12.14
C GLY A 53 -0.48 5.33 -10.96
N ARG A 54 -0.82 4.32 -10.15
CA ARG A 54 -1.76 4.43 -9.04
C ARG A 54 -1.36 3.55 -7.86
N PHE A 55 -1.84 3.90 -6.67
CA PHE A 55 -1.79 3.01 -5.52
C PHE A 55 -3.00 2.06 -5.51
N ILE A 56 -2.79 0.86 -4.98
CA ILE A 56 -3.79 -0.19 -4.79
C ILE A 56 -3.66 -0.79 -3.39
N PHE A 57 -4.73 -1.45 -2.93
CA PHE A 57 -4.67 -2.39 -1.81
C PHE A 57 -4.57 -3.80 -2.38
N GLU A 58 -3.59 -4.56 -1.89
CA GLU A 58 -3.47 -5.99 -2.19
C GLU A 58 -3.88 -6.80 -0.95
N ASP A 59 -4.90 -7.63 -1.13
CA ASP A 59 -5.29 -8.63 -0.14
C ASP A 59 -4.22 -9.73 -0.06
N THR A 60 -3.66 -9.93 1.14
CA THR A 60 -2.62 -10.92 1.42
C THR A 60 -3.12 -12.37 1.34
N HIS A 61 -4.44 -12.59 1.37
CA HIS A 61 -5.06 -13.91 1.48
C HIS A 61 -5.86 -14.34 0.23
N TYR A 62 -6.55 -13.42 -0.44
CA TYR A 62 -7.47 -13.75 -1.54
C TYR A 62 -7.04 -13.27 -2.94
N GLU A 63 -5.85 -12.69 -3.09
CA GLU A 63 -5.35 -12.13 -4.37
C GLU A 63 -6.36 -11.15 -5.03
N MET A 64 -7.11 -10.40 -4.22
CA MET A 64 -8.04 -9.38 -4.69
C MET A 64 -7.42 -7.99 -4.61
N GLU A 65 -7.57 -7.21 -5.69
CA GLU A 65 -7.14 -5.81 -5.75
C GLU A 65 -8.34 -4.87 -5.55
N TRP A 66 -8.22 -3.95 -4.59
CA TRP A 66 -9.18 -2.86 -4.39
C TRP A 66 -8.50 -1.54 -4.71
N LYS A 67 -9.23 -0.59 -5.31
CA LYS A 67 -8.67 0.74 -5.53
C LYS A 67 -8.78 1.59 -4.26
N ILE A 68 -7.81 2.49 -4.10
CA ILE A 68 -7.80 3.46 -3.00
C ILE A 68 -9.03 4.36 -2.97
N ASP A 69 -9.57 4.74 -4.12
CA ASP A 69 -10.75 5.60 -4.24
C ASP A 69 -12.08 4.90 -3.96
N ASP A 70 -12.09 3.56 -3.85
CA ASP A 70 -13.29 2.76 -3.58
C ASP A 70 -13.55 2.57 -2.06
N LEU A 71 -12.60 2.95 -1.19
CA LEU A 71 -12.73 2.80 0.26
C LEU A 71 -13.04 4.14 0.95
N HIS A 72 -13.89 4.08 1.97
CA HIS A 72 -14.05 5.19 2.91
C HIS A 72 -12.78 5.28 3.76
N LEU A 73 -11.95 6.28 3.51
CA LEU A 73 -10.68 6.49 4.24
C LEU A 73 -10.89 6.58 5.76
N ASP A 74 -12.09 6.97 6.20
CA ASP A 74 -12.48 7.06 7.62
C ASP A 74 -12.51 5.69 8.34
N ASP A 75 -12.54 4.58 7.60
CA ASP A 75 -12.53 3.22 8.16
C ASP A 75 -11.12 2.59 8.18
N LEU A 76 -10.15 3.25 7.53
CA LEU A 76 -8.78 2.74 7.40
C LEU A 76 -7.95 3.04 8.64
N GLU A 77 -7.17 2.06 9.06
CA GLU A 77 -6.17 2.19 10.11
C GLU A 77 -4.87 1.51 9.68
N VAL A 78 -3.78 2.27 9.69
CA VAL A 78 -2.43 1.71 9.53
C VAL A 78 -2.05 0.98 10.81
N VAL A 79 -1.69 -0.30 10.69
CA VAL A 79 -1.33 -1.16 11.83
C VAL A 79 0.12 -1.62 11.84
N GLY A 80 0.86 -1.35 10.76
CA GLY A 80 2.24 -1.75 10.60
C GLY A 80 2.70 -1.61 9.15
N ASN A 81 3.87 -2.13 8.84
CA ASN A 81 4.39 -2.22 7.47
C ASN A 81 5.11 -3.55 7.24
N ILE A 82 5.30 -3.91 5.97
CA ILE A 82 5.90 -5.20 5.59
C ILE A 82 7.36 -5.40 6.04
N TYR A 83 8.06 -4.34 6.46
CA TYR A 83 9.47 -4.40 6.88
C TYR A 83 9.62 -4.61 8.38
N GLU A 84 8.79 -3.94 9.18
CA GLU A 84 8.83 -3.98 10.64
C GLU A 84 7.86 -5.01 11.24
N ASN A 85 6.80 -5.36 10.50
CA ASN A 85 5.74 -6.25 10.96
C ASN A 85 5.49 -7.41 9.97
N PRO A 86 6.51 -8.22 9.63
CA PRO A 86 6.35 -9.30 8.67
C PRO A 86 5.37 -10.40 9.12
N ASP A 87 5.06 -10.50 10.42
CA ASP A 87 4.11 -11.48 10.96
C ASP A 87 2.63 -11.12 10.71
N LEU A 88 2.35 -9.93 10.16
CA LEU A 88 0.99 -9.46 9.85
C LEU A 88 0.54 -9.78 8.41
N VAL A 89 1.41 -10.36 7.58
CA VAL A 89 1.15 -10.63 6.15
C VAL A 89 1.49 -12.07 5.76
#